data_AF-A0A845SCL7-F1
#
_entry.id   AF-A0A845SCL7-F1
#
_cell.length_a   1.000
_cell.length_b   1.000
_cell.length_c   1.000
_cell.angle_alpha   90.00
_cell.angle_beta   90.00
_cell.angle_gamma   90.00
#
_symmetry.space_group_name_H-M   'P 1'
#
loop_
_entity.id
_entity.type
_entity.pdbx_description
1 polymer ?
#
loop_
_entity_poly.entity_id
_entity_poly.type
_entity_poly.pdbx_seq_one_letter_code
_entity_poly.pdbx_strand_id
1 'polypeptide(L)'
;PSPTLLKNKLEQEFNRLPLSTEEYTRLLEKGFSDVLVYQEHLMKTLPKATKEEFSIRVMLPTGIAALPEILLTGKLDRLDISEEGNIIRVVDYKTGKPKTLNEIEGKTKDADGGYKRQLIFYALLLSLYDDERFLCREGVLSFVQADAKGVIKEEAFSITDAEIVALKTSIIEVVQNIIAGSFLNELCDEKKCDYCELVKRWQGN
;
A
#
# COMPACT_ATOMS: atom_id res chain seq x y z
N PRO A 1 3.85 -22.26 -10.96
CA PRO A 1 2.64 -23.11 -10.81
C PRO A 1 2.07 -23.44 -12.20
N SER A 2 1.27 -24.50 -12.37
CA SER A 2 0.56 -24.72 -13.65
C SER A 2 -0.62 -23.74 -13.80
N PRO A 3 -1.06 -23.43 -15.03
CA PRO A 3 -2.25 -22.61 -15.27
C PRO A 3 -3.50 -23.15 -14.53
N THR A 4 -3.69 -24.47 -14.52
CA THR A 4 -4.79 -25.11 -13.79
C THR A 4 -4.73 -24.83 -12.28
N LEU A 5 -3.55 -24.93 -11.68
CA LEU A 5 -3.38 -24.65 -10.26
C LEU A 5 -3.66 -23.17 -9.94
N LEU A 6 -3.23 -22.25 -10.80
CA LEU A 6 -3.53 -20.82 -10.64
C LEU A 6 -5.03 -20.55 -10.71
N LYS A 7 -5.71 -21.12 -11.71
CA LYS A 7 -7.15 -20.97 -11.88
C LYS A 7 -7.90 -21.46 -10.64
N ASN A 8 -7.58 -22.67 -10.17
CA ASN A 8 -8.21 -23.25 -8.98
C ASN A 8 -8.01 -22.37 -7.73
N LYS A 9 -6.82 -21.78 -7.56
CA LYS A 9 -6.56 -20.85 -6.46
C LYS A 9 -7.39 -19.57 -6.58
N LEU A 10 -7.47 -18.97 -7.76
CA LEU A 10 -8.32 -17.79 -7.98
C LEU A 10 -9.79 -18.09 -7.70
N GLU A 11 -10.30 -19.21 -8.20
CA GLU A 11 -11.69 -19.65 -7.95
C GLU A 11 -11.95 -19.82 -6.45
N GLN A 12 -11.01 -20.44 -5.72
CA GLN A 12 -11.12 -20.60 -4.26
C GLN A 12 -11.22 -19.26 -3.54
N GLU A 13 -10.39 -18.27 -3.88
CA GLU A 13 -10.44 -16.95 -3.24
C GLU A 13 -11.72 -16.19 -3.63
N PHE A 14 -12.13 -16.27 -4.89
CA PHE A 14 -13.31 -15.54 -5.38
C PHE A 14 -14.61 -16.10 -4.81
N ASN A 15 -14.67 -17.41 -4.56
CA ASN A 15 -15.83 -18.05 -3.90
C ASN A 15 -16.05 -17.58 -2.47
N ARG A 16 -15.06 -16.91 -1.85
CA ARG A 16 -15.16 -16.34 -0.49
C ARG A 16 -15.68 -14.91 -0.50
N LEU A 17 -15.80 -14.30 -1.68
CA LEU A 17 -16.24 -12.92 -1.86
C LEU A 17 -17.76 -12.88 -2.14
N PRO A 18 -18.47 -11.85 -1.65
CA PRO A 18 -19.90 -11.68 -1.91
C PRO A 18 -20.17 -11.13 -3.31
N LEU A 19 -19.81 -11.89 -4.35
CA LEU A 19 -19.96 -11.51 -5.75
C LEU A 19 -21.25 -12.04 -6.35
N SER A 20 -21.91 -11.25 -7.19
CA SER A 20 -22.94 -11.77 -8.08
C SER A 20 -22.34 -12.74 -9.12
N THR A 21 -23.17 -13.56 -9.75
CA THR A 21 -22.70 -14.48 -10.80
C THR A 21 -22.01 -13.75 -11.95
N GLU A 22 -22.55 -12.61 -12.37
CA GLU A 22 -21.98 -11.81 -13.46
C GLU A 22 -20.61 -11.22 -13.07
N GLU A 23 -20.50 -10.66 -11.87
CA GLU A 23 -19.23 -10.13 -11.37
C GLU A 23 -18.19 -11.23 -11.20
N TYR A 24 -18.58 -12.38 -10.66
CA TYR A 24 -17.71 -13.53 -10.48
C TYR A 24 -17.10 -13.95 -11.82
N THR A 25 -17.93 -14.19 -12.83
CA THR A 25 -17.46 -14.62 -14.17
C THR A 25 -16.50 -13.59 -14.77
N ARG A 26 -16.90 -12.32 -14.78
CA ARG A 26 -16.11 -11.23 -15.37
C ARG A 26 -14.77 -11.04 -14.65
N LEU A 27 -14.78 -11.03 -13.32
CA LEU A 27 -13.57 -10.82 -12.54
C LEU A 27 -12.65 -12.04 -12.62
N LEU A 28 -13.18 -13.26 -12.64
CA LEU A 28 -12.38 -14.49 -12.70
C LEU A 28 -11.66 -14.59 -14.03
N GLU A 29 -12.36 -14.35 -15.14
CA GLU A 29 -11.77 -14.35 -16.48
C GLU A 29 -10.64 -13.31 -16.57
N LYS A 30 -10.93 -12.07 -16.14
CA LYS A 30 -9.95 -10.99 -16.13
C LYS A 30 -8.76 -11.28 -15.22
N GLY A 31 -9.01 -11.68 -13.98
CA GLY A 31 -7.98 -11.96 -12.99
C GLY A 31 -7.09 -13.12 -13.42
N PHE A 32 -7.66 -14.17 -14.03
CA PHE A 32 -6.89 -15.28 -14.53
C PHE A 32 -5.97 -14.87 -15.68
N SER A 33 -6.48 -14.08 -16.63
CA SER A 33 -5.66 -13.52 -17.71
C SER A 33 -4.51 -12.66 -17.18
N ASP A 34 -4.79 -11.74 -16.26
CA ASP A 34 -3.79 -10.85 -15.65
C ASP A 34 -2.71 -11.66 -14.92
N VAL A 35 -3.10 -12.65 -14.12
CA VAL A 35 -2.19 -13.46 -13.31
C VAL A 35 -1.31 -14.38 -14.17
N LEU A 36 -1.80 -14.89 -15.30
CA LEU A 36 -0.97 -15.70 -16.21
C LEU A 36 0.19 -14.90 -16.78
N VAL A 37 -0.09 -13.69 -17.29
CA VAL A 37 0.95 -12.79 -17.82
C VAL A 37 1.92 -12.40 -16.69
N TYR A 38 1.38 -12.07 -15.52
CA TYR A 38 2.21 -11.70 -14.38
C TYR A 38 3.08 -12.85 -13.86
N GLN A 39 2.59 -14.09 -13.92
CA GLN A 39 3.38 -15.27 -13.59
C GLN A 39 4.63 -15.38 -14.48
N GLU A 40 4.49 -15.17 -15.79
CA GLU A 40 5.62 -15.21 -16.72
C GLU A 40 6.68 -14.14 -16.41
N HIS A 41 6.26 -12.97 -15.95
CA HIS A 41 7.15 -11.94 -15.43
C HIS A 41 7.87 -12.42 -14.17
N LEU A 42 7.14 -12.90 -13.15
CA LEU A 42 7.73 -13.35 -11.88
C LEU A 42 8.70 -14.53 -12.05
N MET A 43 8.46 -15.44 -13.00
CA MET A 43 9.42 -16.53 -13.29
C MET A 43 10.80 -16.02 -13.69
N LYS A 44 10.90 -14.78 -14.18
CA LYS A 44 12.15 -14.14 -14.62
C LYS A 44 12.72 -13.19 -13.57
N THR A 45 11.87 -12.57 -12.75
CA THR A 45 12.25 -11.42 -11.91
C THR A 45 12.17 -11.67 -10.41
N LEU A 46 11.47 -12.71 -9.96
CA LEU A 46 11.33 -13.01 -8.54
C LEU A 46 12.69 -13.50 -7.98
N PRO A 47 13.19 -12.89 -6.89
CA PRO A 47 14.44 -13.34 -6.29
C PRO A 47 14.24 -14.67 -5.55
N LYS A 48 15.36 -15.33 -5.22
CA LYS A 48 15.37 -16.65 -4.56
C LYS A 48 14.69 -16.62 -3.19
N ALA A 49 14.91 -15.56 -2.42
CA ALA A 49 14.41 -15.41 -1.06
C ALA A 49 13.46 -14.21 -0.99
N THR A 50 12.22 -14.50 -0.61
CA THR A 50 11.15 -13.52 -0.45
C THR A 50 10.34 -13.85 0.79
N LYS A 51 9.67 -12.84 1.33
CA LYS A 51 8.72 -12.99 2.43
C LYS A 51 7.45 -12.21 2.10
N GLU A 52 6.38 -12.93 1.79
CA GLU A 52 5.08 -12.36 1.50
C GLU A 52 4.28 -12.07 2.78
N GLU A 53 3.33 -11.14 2.68
CA GLU A 53 2.36 -10.80 3.71
C GLU A 53 2.98 -10.48 5.09
N PHE A 54 4.09 -9.74 5.08
CA PHE A 54 4.82 -9.42 6.30
C PHE A 54 4.07 -8.39 7.15
N SER A 55 3.58 -8.84 8.31
CA SER A 55 2.96 -7.95 9.30
C SER A 55 4.01 -7.37 10.24
N ILE A 56 3.95 -6.06 10.45
CA ILE A 56 4.86 -5.32 11.33
C ILE A 56 4.07 -4.43 12.29
N ARG A 57 4.59 -4.30 13.51
CA ARG A 57 4.07 -3.44 14.56
C ARG A 57 5.23 -2.74 15.24
N VAL A 58 5.21 -1.41 15.29
CA VAL A 58 6.29 -0.59 15.85
C VAL A 58 5.71 0.59 16.62
N MET A 59 6.41 1.04 17.66
CA MET A 59 6.03 2.24 18.41
C MET A 59 6.70 3.46 17.77
N LEU A 60 5.92 4.51 17.53
CA LEU A 60 6.42 5.82 17.11
C LEU A 60 6.34 6.80 18.28
N PRO A 61 7.47 7.34 18.75
CA PRO A 61 7.47 8.45 19.70
C PRO A 61 6.87 9.70 19.07
N THR A 62 5.92 10.33 19.75
CA THR A 62 5.19 11.51 19.25
C THR A 62 5.68 12.81 19.87
N GLY A 63 6.26 12.76 21.07
CA GLY A 63 6.58 13.96 21.87
C GLY A 63 5.36 14.67 22.47
N ILE A 64 4.16 14.07 22.38
CA ILE A 64 2.92 14.63 22.93
C ILE A 64 2.72 14.10 24.35
N ALA A 65 2.63 14.98 25.35
CA ALA A 65 2.50 14.56 26.76
C ALA A 65 1.29 13.64 27.01
N ALA A 66 0.16 13.90 26.35
CA ALA A 66 -1.05 13.10 26.50
C ALA A 66 -0.99 11.72 25.80
N LEU A 67 -0.10 11.55 24.82
CA LEU A 67 0.07 10.30 24.07
C LEU A 67 1.53 10.16 23.61
N PRO A 68 2.48 9.84 24.51
CA PRO A 68 3.92 9.93 24.24
C PRO A 68 4.40 9.05 23.09
N GLU A 69 3.71 7.93 22.87
CA GLU A 69 3.96 7.01 21.77
C GLU A 69 2.64 6.54 21.15
N ILE A 70 2.68 6.19 19.87
CA ILE A 70 1.57 5.57 19.16
C ILE A 70 2.03 4.25 18.53
N LEU A 71 1.14 3.27 18.51
CA LEU A 71 1.36 2.03 17.78
C LEU A 71 1.08 2.25 16.29
N LEU A 72 2.07 2.00 15.45
CA LEU A 72 1.90 1.89 14.01
C LEU A 72 1.92 0.43 13.59
N THR A 73 0.99 0.07 12.70
CA THR A 73 0.91 -1.28 12.15
C THR A 73 0.88 -1.23 10.63
N GLY A 74 1.48 -2.23 9.99
CA GLY A 74 1.43 -2.39 8.54
C GLY A 74 1.44 -3.86 8.12
N LYS A 75 0.94 -4.13 6.92
CA LYS A 75 1.08 -5.41 6.22
C LYS A 75 1.74 -5.11 4.89
N LEU A 76 2.99 -5.54 4.73
CA LEU A 76 3.78 -5.36 3.52
C LEU A 76 3.54 -6.59 2.63
N ASP A 77 3.25 -6.36 1.34
CA ASP A 77 2.87 -7.44 0.43
C ASP A 77 4.00 -8.43 0.18
N ARG A 78 5.21 -7.94 -0.13
CA ARG A 78 6.41 -8.77 -0.30
C ARG A 78 7.68 -8.02 0.11
N LEU A 79 8.56 -8.71 0.81
CA LEU A 79 9.95 -8.32 1.03
C LEU A 79 10.86 -9.20 0.19
N ASP A 80 11.75 -8.59 -0.58
CA ASP A 80 12.81 -9.31 -1.28
C ASP A 80 14.06 -9.31 -0.39
N ILE A 81 14.72 -10.46 -0.28
CA ILE A 81 15.79 -10.71 0.72
C ILE A 81 17.09 -11.10 0.01
N SER A 82 18.21 -10.50 0.42
CA SER A 82 19.55 -10.87 -0.06
C SER A 82 20.01 -12.23 0.47
N GLU A 83 21.13 -12.75 -0.06
CA GLU A 83 21.71 -14.02 0.42
C GLU A 83 22.23 -13.90 1.87
N GLU A 84 22.58 -12.68 2.31
CA GLU A 84 22.98 -12.35 3.68
C GLU A 84 21.79 -12.16 4.64
N GLY A 85 20.55 -12.21 4.13
CA GLY A 85 19.34 -12.08 4.93
C GLY A 85 18.85 -10.64 5.15
N ASN A 86 19.39 -9.66 4.42
CA ASN A 86 18.95 -8.27 4.48
C ASN A 86 17.78 -8.01 3.53
N ILE A 87 16.86 -7.13 3.91
CA ILE A 87 15.77 -6.70 3.04
C ILE A 87 16.30 -5.70 2.02
N ILE A 88 16.24 -6.08 0.75
CA ILE A 88 16.78 -5.26 -0.35
C ILE A 88 15.74 -4.32 -0.94
N ARG A 89 14.47 -4.74 -0.98
CA ARG A 89 13.34 -3.90 -1.42
C ARG A 89 12.02 -4.40 -0.88
N VAL A 90 11.09 -3.47 -0.71
CA VAL A 90 9.68 -3.73 -0.41
C VAL A 90 8.88 -3.64 -1.70
N VAL A 91 8.08 -4.66 -2.02
CA VAL A 91 7.26 -4.69 -3.22
C VAL A 91 5.80 -4.66 -2.80
N ASP A 92 5.04 -3.71 -3.35
CA ASP A 92 3.60 -3.53 -3.12
C ASP A 92 2.85 -3.76 -4.44
N TYR A 93 1.87 -4.67 -4.41
CA TYR A 93 1.17 -5.11 -5.61
C TYR A 93 0.00 -4.20 -5.93
N LYS A 94 -0.09 -3.74 -7.18
CA LYS A 94 -1.20 -2.96 -7.68
C LYS A 94 -1.96 -3.72 -8.75
N THR A 95 -3.25 -3.95 -8.50
CA THR A 95 -4.17 -4.58 -9.45
C THR A 95 -4.90 -3.57 -10.33
N GLY A 96 -4.52 -2.29 -10.32
CA GLY A 96 -5.01 -1.28 -11.25
C GLY A 96 -4.17 -1.23 -12.53
N LYS A 97 -4.62 -0.42 -13.51
CA LYS A 97 -3.78 -0.09 -14.67
C LYS A 97 -2.45 0.52 -14.20
N PRO A 98 -1.33 0.23 -14.88
CA PRO A 98 -0.06 0.88 -14.60
C PRO A 98 -0.19 2.40 -14.67
N LYS A 99 0.31 3.07 -13.63
CA LYS A 99 0.37 4.54 -13.56
C LYS A 99 1.71 5.04 -14.07
N THR A 100 1.75 6.29 -14.52
CA THR A 100 3.02 6.93 -14.90
C THR A 100 3.81 7.37 -13.66
N LEU A 101 5.14 7.51 -13.77
CA LEU A 101 5.98 8.03 -12.68
C LEU A 101 5.46 9.36 -12.12
N ASN A 102 5.09 10.30 -13.00
CA ASN A 102 4.55 11.59 -12.59
C ASN A 102 3.23 11.47 -11.82
N GLU A 103 2.36 10.53 -12.18
CA GLU A 103 1.14 10.25 -11.41
C GLU A 103 1.46 9.66 -10.04
N ILE A 104 2.47 8.78 -9.96
CA ILE A 104 2.84 8.15 -8.69
C ILE A 104 3.47 9.17 -7.73
N GLU A 105 4.31 10.06 -8.26
CA GLU A 105 4.98 11.12 -7.50
C GLU A 105 4.08 12.32 -7.15
N GLY A 106 2.80 12.33 -7.53
CA GLY A 106 1.92 13.47 -7.23
C GLY A 106 2.15 14.70 -8.11
N LYS A 107 2.90 14.56 -9.21
CA LYS A 107 3.27 15.67 -10.12
C LYS A 107 2.20 15.98 -11.17
N THR A 108 1.08 15.28 -11.15
CA THR A 108 -0.07 15.53 -12.04
C THR A 108 -1.24 16.10 -11.26
N LYS A 109 -2.12 16.82 -11.96
CA LYS A 109 -3.27 17.53 -11.36
C LYS A 109 -4.20 16.61 -10.56
N ASP A 110 -4.29 15.33 -10.93
CA ASP A 110 -5.20 14.35 -10.36
C ASP A 110 -4.49 13.32 -9.45
N ALA A 111 -3.19 13.48 -9.23
CA ALA A 111 -2.42 12.55 -8.41
C ALA A 111 -2.43 12.99 -6.94
N ASP A 112 -2.97 12.13 -6.09
CA ASP A 112 -3.01 12.35 -4.65
C ASP A 112 -1.68 12.03 -3.96
N GLY A 113 -0.71 11.40 -4.65
CA GLY A 113 0.56 10.94 -4.09
C GLY A 113 0.43 9.75 -3.13
N GLY A 114 -0.72 9.08 -3.09
CA GLY A 114 -1.03 8.02 -2.13
C GLY A 114 -0.09 6.81 -2.22
N TYR A 115 0.26 6.41 -3.44
CA TYR A 115 1.17 5.27 -3.65
C TYR A 115 2.58 5.54 -3.14
N LYS A 116 3.15 6.72 -3.45
CA LYS A 116 4.47 7.08 -2.94
C LYS A 116 4.45 7.23 -1.41
N ARG A 117 3.42 7.87 -0.84
CA ARG A 117 3.24 7.94 0.63
C ARG A 117 3.18 6.56 1.29
N GLN A 118 2.51 5.59 0.66
CA GLN A 118 2.46 4.22 1.17
C GLN A 118 3.86 3.58 1.25
N LEU A 119 4.69 3.72 0.21
CA LEU A 119 6.07 3.22 0.24
C LEU A 119 6.93 3.93 1.28
N ILE A 120 6.78 5.25 1.43
CA ILE A 120 7.45 6.02 2.49
C ILE A 120 7.02 5.51 3.87
N PHE A 121 5.73 5.19 4.04
CA PHE A 121 5.22 4.63 5.28
C PHE A 121 5.82 3.26 5.60
N TYR A 122 5.95 2.36 4.62
CA TYR A 122 6.65 1.08 4.84
C TYR A 122 8.12 1.28 5.23
N ALA A 123 8.83 2.19 4.57
CA ALA A 123 10.21 2.51 4.94
C ALA A 123 10.30 3.09 6.38
N LEU A 124 9.34 3.91 6.80
CA LEU A 124 9.22 4.39 8.18
C LEU A 124 9.02 3.22 9.16
N LEU A 125 8.07 2.31 8.89
CA LEU A 125 7.81 1.15 9.76
C LEU A 125 9.06 0.30 9.93
N LEU A 126 9.76 -0.01 8.83
CA LEU A 126 10.98 -0.78 8.83
C LEU A 126 12.13 -0.07 9.55
N SER A 127 12.21 1.26 9.48
CA SER A 127 13.23 2.04 10.20
C SER A 127 13.03 2.07 11.72
N LEU A 128 11.80 1.89 12.17
CA LEU A 128 11.45 1.81 13.60
C LEU A 128 11.51 0.37 14.13
N TYR A 129 11.76 -0.60 13.26
CA TYR A 129 11.86 -2.00 13.64
C TYR A 129 13.26 -2.27 14.21
N ASP A 130 13.31 -2.98 15.34
CA ASP A 130 14.54 -3.25 16.09
C ASP A 130 15.35 -4.42 15.47
N ASP A 131 15.67 -4.30 14.18
CA ASP A 131 16.53 -5.23 13.44
C ASP A 131 17.09 -4.54 12.19
N GLU A 132 18.40 -4.29 12.16
CA GLU A 132 19.06 -3.60 11.05
C GLU A 132 18.90 -4.33 9.71
N ARG A 133 18.67 -5.64 9.71
CA ARG A 133 18.43 -6.41 8.48
C ARG A 133 17.15 -5.98 7.77
N PHE A 134 16.21 -5.38 8.50
CA PHE A 134 14.96 -4.86 7.96
C PHE A 134 15.08 -3.43 7.45
N LEU A 135 16.19 -2.73 7.71
CA LEU A 135 16.39 -1.37 7.24
C LEU A 135 16.44 -1.34 5.71
N CYS A 136 15.38 -0.81 5.11
CA CYS A 136 15.24 -0.74 3.67
C CYS A 136 14.74 0.65 3.24
N ARG A 137 15.26 1.12 2.11
CA ARG A 137 14.88 2.40 1.49
C ARG A 137 14.36 2.23 0.06
N GLU A 138 14.33 1.01 -0.47
CA GLU A 138 13.82 0.75 -1.81
C GLU A 138 12.40 0.21 -1.74
N GLY A 139 11.46 0.94 -2.35
CA GLY A 139 10.08 0.53 -2.52
C GLY A 139 9.74 0.36 -3.99
N VAL A 140 9.00 -0.68 -4.34
CA VAL A 140 8.60 -0.98 -5.71
C VAL A 140 7.09 -1.13 -5.77
N LEU A 141 6.46 -0.43 -6.70
CA LEU A 141 5.09 -0.68 -7.10
C LEU A 141 5.09 -1.65 -8.26
N SER A 142 4.56 -2.86 -8.05
CA SER A 142 4.47 -3.87 -9.09
C SER A 142 3.03 -4.01 -9.58
N PHE A 143 2.78 -3.56 -10.81
CA PHE A 143 1.45 -3.60 -11.40
C PHE A 143 1.17 -4.97 -12.01
N VAL A 144 0.22 -5.70 -11.43
CA VAL A 144 -0.16 -7.05 -11.88
C VAL A 144 -0.78 -7.02 -13.28
N GLN A 145 -1.48 -5.94 -13.61
CA GLN A 145 -2.00 -5.72 -14.96
C GLN A 145 -0.89 -5.22 -15.88
N ALA A 146 -0.77 -5.90 -17.01
CA ALA A 146 0.04 -5.43 -18.11
C ALA A 146 -0.50 -4.12 -18.70
N ASP A 147 0.39 -3.33 -19.29
CA ASP A 147 -0.01 -2.18 -20.09
C ASP A 147 -0.65 -2.59 -21.43
N ALA A 148 -1.04 -1.61 -22.25
CA ALA A 148 -1.67 -1.86 -23.54
C ALA A 148 -0.80 -2.67 -24.53
N LYS A 149 0.51 -2.81 -24.27
CA LYS A 149 1.46 -3.60 -25.07
C LYS A 149 1.72 -4.99 -24.46
N GLY A 150 1.03 -5.36 -23.37
CA GLY A 150 1.23 -6.63 -22.69
C GLY A 150 2.46 -6.66 -21.78
N VAL A 151 3.03 -5.49 -21.43
CA VAL A 151 4.24 -5.42 -20.59
C VAL A 151 3.86 -5.15 -19.14
N ILE A 152 4.40 -5.96 -18.22
CA ILE A 152 4.31 -5.73 -16.77
C ILE A 152 5.22 -4.55 -16.39
N LYS A 153 4.69 -3.62 -15.62
CA LYS A 153 5.43 -2.45 -15.13
C LYS A 153 5.72 -2.57 -13.64
N GLU A 154 6.97 -2.33 -13.29
CA GLU A 154 7.44 -2.18 -11.92
C GLU A 154 8.14 -0.84 -11.81
N GLU A 155 7.68 0.01 -10.91
CA GLU A 155 8.25 1.33 -10.69
C GLU A 155 8.96 1.33 -9.33
N ALA A 156 10.28 1.44 -9.36
CA ALA A 156 11.13 1.45 -8.19
C ALA A 156 11.40 2.88 -7.72
N PHE A 157 11.40 3.06 -6.40
CA PHE A 157 11.62 4.33 -5.75
C PHE A 157 12.61 4.17 -4.61
N SER A 158 13.63 5.02 -4.60
CA SER A 158 14.43 5.25 -3.41
C SER A 158 13.68 6.22 -2.49
N ILE A 159 13.51 5.83 -1.23
CA ILE A 159 12.90 6.63 -0.18
C ILE A 159 14.02 7.33 0.58
N THR A 160 13.91 8.63 0.72
CA THR A 160 14.89 9.45 1.43
C THR A 160 14.52 9.59 2.91
N ASP A 161 15.52 9.82 3.77
CA ASP A 161 15.25 10.10 5.18
C ASP A 161 14.45 11.40 5.36
N ALA A 162 14.60 12.38 4.45
CA ALA A 162 13.79 13.60 4.46
C ALA A 162 12.29 13.30 4.24
N GLU A 163 11.95 12.39 3.33
CA GLU A 163 10.57 11.95 3.12
C GLU A 163 10.01 11.22 4.35
N ILE A 164 10.82 10.38 5.00
CA ILE A 164 10.44 9.66 6.23
C ILE A 164 10.18 10.67 7.36
N VAL A 165 11.07 11.64 7.55
CA VAL A 165 10.92 12.70 8.56
C VAL A 165 9.68 13.54 8.28
N ALA A 166 9.45 13.95 7.03
CA ALA A 166 8.26 14.70 6.65
C ALA A 166 6.97 13.93 6.96
N LEU A 167 6.91 12.63 6.59
CA LEU A 167 5.76 11.79 6.89
C LEU A 167 5.56 11.60 8.40
N LYS A 168 6.64 11.39 9.15
CA LYS A 168 6.59 11.30 10.62
C LYS A 168 6.00 12.57 11.23
N THR A 169 6.42 13.75 10.77
CA THR A 169 5.86 15.03 11.22
C THR A 169 4.36 15.10 10.93
N SER A 170 3.93 14.78 9.70
CA SER A 170 2.50 14.75 9.36
C SER A 170 1.68 13.80 10.23
N ILE A 171 2.22 12.61 10.54
CA ILE A 171 1.55 11.66 11.45
C ILE A 171 1.37 12.28 12.84
N ILE A 172 2.41 12.91 13.39
CA ILE A 172 2.36 13.54 14.72
C ILE A 172 1.35 14.71 14.74
N GLU A 173 1.32 15.54 13.70
CA GLU A 173 0.35 16.62 13.55
C GLU A 173 -1.10 16.09 13.50
N VAL A 174 -1.34 15.03 12.71
CA VAL A 174 -2.65 14.38 12.64
C VAL A 174 -3.06 13.81 14.01
N VAL A 175 -2.13 13.19 14.73
CA VAL A 175 -2.40 12.68 16.09
C VAL A 175 -2.77 13.81 17.04
N GLN A 176 -2.07 14.95 17.00
CA GLN A 176 -2.42 16.13 17.80
C GLN A 176 -3.83 16.62 17.47
N ASN A 177 -4.18 16.71 16.19
CA ASN A 177 -5.51 17.13 15.75
C ASN A 177 -6.61 16.15 16.19
N ILE A 178 -6.33 14.84 16.18
CA ILE A 178 -7.26 13.82 16.65
C ILE A 178 -7.48 13.96 18.16
N ILE A 179 -6.41 14.11 18.95
CA ILE A 179 -6.49 14.29 20.41
C ILE A 179 -7.26 15.57 20.76
N ALA A 180 -7.02 16.66 20.03
CA ALA A 180 -7.72 17.93 20.23
C ALA A 180 -9.18 17.92 19.73
N GLY A 181 -9.57 16.89 18.97
CA GLY A 181 -10.89 16.82 18.33
C GLY A 181 -11.10 17.89 17.25
N SER A 182 -10.02 18.42 16.65
CA SER A 182 -10.08 19.55 15.69
C SER A 182 -11.02 19.28 14.51
N PHE A 183 -11.05 18.03 14.04
CA PHE A 183 -11.89 17.59 12.92
C PHE A 183 -13.41 17.70 13.18
N LEU A 184 -13.84 17.78 14.44
CA LEU A 184 -15.25 17.93 14.81
C LEU A 184 -15.78 19.36 14.55
N ASN A 185 -14.86 20.32 14.42
CA ASN A 185 -15.17 21.73 14.20
C ASN A 185 -15.05 22.13 12.73
N GLU A 186 -14.66 21.20 11.84
CA GLU A 186 -14.53 21.46 10.42
C GLU A 186 -15.89 21.33 9.71
N LEU A 187 -16.14 22.24 8.76
CA LEU A 187 -17.31 22.18 7.91
C LEU A 187 -17.13 21.06 6.87
N CYS A 188 -18.10 20.16 6.81
CA CYS A 188 -18.08 19.08 5.83
C CYS A 188 -18.55 19.57 4.45
N ASP A 189 -17.75 19.30 3.41
CA ASP A 189 -18.10 19.59 2.01
C ASP A 189 -18.92 18.43 1.43
N GLU A 190 -20.25 18.63 1.30
CA GLU A 190 -21.17 17.62 0.75
C GLU A 190 -20.83 17.19 -0.67
N LYS A 191 -20.04 17.97 -1.42
CA LYS A 191 -19.58 17.58 -2.77
C LYS A 191 -18.43 16.58 -2.74
N LYS A 192 -17.78 16.41 -1.59
CA LYS A 192 -16.58 15.57 -1.42
C LYS A 192 -16.78 14.46 -0.40
N CYS A 193 -17.84 14.50 0.40
CA CYS A 193 -18.11 13.54 1.46
C CYS A 193 -19.59 13.18 1.51
N ASP A 194 -19.91 11.91 1.26
CA ASP A 194 -21.28 11.38 1.32
C ASP A 194 -21.83 11.29 2.75
N TYR A 195 -21.00 11.54 3.77
CA TYR A 195 -21.31 11.32 5.18
C TYR A 195 -21.38 12.62 6.00
N CYS A 196 -21.53 13.78 5.35
CA CYS A 196 -21.65 15.07 6.07
C CYS A 196 -22.81 15.13 7.07
N GLU A 197 -23.83 14.32 6.88
CA GLU A 197 -24.94 14.17 7.83
C GLU A 197 -24.47 13.71 9.23
N LEU A 198 -23.39 12.92 9.32
CA LEU A 198 -22.82 12.51 10.61
C LEU A 198 -22.25 13.71 11.39
N VAL A 199 -21.65 14.68 10.68
CA VAL A 199 -21.11 15.90 11.29
C VAL A 199 -22.25 16.78 11.81
N LYS A 200 -23.34 16.94 11.04
CA LYS A 200 -24.54 17.68 11.47
C LYS A 200 -25.12 17.09 12.76
N ARG A 201 -25.34 15.77 12.77
CA ARG A 201 -25.83 15.04 13.95
C ARG A 201 -24.93 15.20 15.17
N TRP A 202 -23.61 15.16 14.97
CA TRP A 202 -22.65 15.37 16.06
C TRP A 202 -22.71 16.80 16.62
N GLN A 203 -22.85 17.80 15.75
CA GLN A 203 -22.93 19.21 16.12
C GLN A 203 -24.30 19.61 16.70
N GLY A 204 -25.26 18.69 16.75
CA GLY A 204 -26.59 18.92 17.31
C GLY A 204 -27.54 19.71 16.40
N ASN A 205 -27.27 19.72 15.09
CA ASN A 205 -28.12 20.31 14.05
C ASN A 205 -28.97 19.25 13.33
#